data_AF-A0A358I2E0-F1
#
_entry.id   AF-A0A358I2E0-F1
#
_cell.length_a   1.000
_cell.length_b   1.000
_cell.length_c   1.000
_cell.angle_alpha   90.00
_cell.angle_beta   90.00
_cell.angle_gamma   90.00
#
_symmetry.space_group_name_H-M   'P 1'
#
loop_
_entity.id
_entity.type
_entity.pdbx_description
1 polymer ?
#
loop_
_entity_poly.entity_id
_entity_poly.type
_entity_poly.pdbx_seq_one_letter_code
_entity_poly.pdbx_strand_id
1 'polypeptide(L)'
;MFVAVWLFVFCLGLCVLCFAIPMAPEYIIGIDEVGRGSLAGPLCVGACLVRRKNAAGFRKKLRGIKDSKQLSPLKRAEWFRIVSEAAKRKECEWRTVFVSEKIIDEKGLSFCLREAIAKVLRKLHAKPRACKVLLDGGIMAPRAFLFQQTIIRGDENVPLIAAASIMAKVTRDRYMVRLAKRYQEYGFDSHKGYGTRKHYAALRKYGISKVHRKSFLKKFRISNT
;
A
#
# COMPACT_ATOMS: atom_id res chain seq x y z
N MET A 1 -17.33 -37.75 -21.38
CA MET A 1 -17.12 -38.90 -20.47
C MET A 1 -16.22 -38.45 -19.33
N PHE A 2 -16.79 -37.84 -18.28
CA PHE A 2 -16.09 -37.50 -17.05
C PHE A 2 -16.85 -38.21 -15.93
N VAL A 3 -16.27 -39.26 -15.38
CA VAL A 3 -16.86 -40.05 -14.31
C VAL A 3 -16.59 -39.32 -13.00
N ALA A 4 -17.66 -38.83 -12.36
CA ALA A 4 -17.62 -38.31 -11.00
C ALA A 4 -17.51 -39.50 -10.04
N VAL A 5 -16.34 -39.69 -9.42
CA VAL A 5 -16.17 -40.65 -8.34
C VAL A 5 -16.60 -39.96 -7.04
N TRP A 6 -17.79 -40.28 -6.56
CA TRP A 6 -18.21 -40.03 -5.19
C TRP A 6 -17.62 -41.12 -4.30
N LEU A 7 -16.62 -40.78 -3.48
CA LEU A 7 -16.18 -41.67 -2.40
C LEU A 7 -17.09 -41.40 -1.18
N PHE A 8 -18.06 -42.29 -0.97
CA PHE A 8 -18.72 -42.45 0.32
C PHE A 8 -17.74 -43.16 1.27
N VAL A 9 -17.31 -42.49 2.33
CA VAL A 9 -16.59 -43.15 3.44
C VAL A 9 -17.52 -43.22 4.63
N PHE A 10 -18.12 -44.40 4.80
CA PHE A 10 -18.63 -44.87 6.08
C PHE A 10 -17.45 -45.56 6.79
N CYS A 11 -16.96 -44.98 7.88
CA CYS A 11 -16.07 -45.74 8.78
C CYS A 11 -16.30 -45.29 10.22
N LEU A 12 -16.55 -46.29 11.06
CA LEU A 12 -16.75 -46.20 12.50
C LEU A 12 -15.51 -45.58 13.19
N GLY A 13 -15.75 -44.74 14.20
CA GLY A 13 -14.91 -44.72 15.40
C GLY A 13 -13.46 -44.20 15.32
N LEU A 14 -13.06 -43.45 14.29
CA LEU A 14 -11.80 -42.69 14.33
C LEU A 14 -12.12 -41.20 14.11
N CYS A 15 -11.60 -40.35 15.00
CA CYS A 15 -11.66 -38.90 14.91
C CYS A 15 -11.07 -38.47 13.56
N VAL A 16 -11.93 -38.28 12.55
CA VAL A 16 -11.56 -37.67 11.28
C VAL A 16 -11.23 -36.22 11.61
N LEU A 17 -9.95 -35.96 11.86
CA LEU A 17 -9.37 -34.64 11.65
C LEU A 17 -9.73 -34.28 10.21
N CYS A 18 -10.84 -33.57 10.05
CA CYS A 18 -11.19 -32.88 8.82
C CYS A 18 -10.04 -31.91 8.56
N PHE A 19 -9.03 -32.38 7.82
CA PHE A 19 -8.07 -31.51 7.16
C PHE A 19 -8.91 -30.69 6.19
N ALA A 20 -9.41 -29.55 6.66
CA ALA A 20 -10.10 -28.59 5.82
C ALA A 20 -9.12 -28.25 4.69
N ILE A 21 -9.39 -28.78 3.50
CA ILE A 21 -8.69 -28.41 2.28
C ILE A 21 -8.67 -26.87 2.29
N PRO A 22 -7.50 -26.22 2.23
CA PRO A 22 -7.45 -24.77 2.26
C PRO A 22 -8.29 -24.23 1.12
N MET A 23 -9.49 -23.77 1.46
CA MET A 23 -10.42 -23.18 0.50
C MET A 23 -9.68 -22.06 -0.23
N ALA A 24 -9.77 -22.06 -1.56
CA ALA A 24 -9.13 -21.03 -2.36
C ALA A 24 -9.57 -19.64 -1.82
N PRO A 25 -8.63 -18.69 -1.66
CA PRO A 25 -8.94 -17.41 -1.04
C PRO A 25 -10.04 -16.68 -1.82
N GLU A 26 -11.08 -16.25 -1.10
CA GLU A 26 -12.25 -15.57 -1.65
C GLU A 26 -11.92 -14.16 -2.15
N TYR A 27 -10.90 -13.51 -1.58
CA TYR A 27 -10.50 -12.15 -1.90
C TYR A 27 -9.03 -12.08 -2.33
N ILE A 28 -8.72 -11.10 -3.19
CA ILE A 28 -7.36 -10.75 -3.57
C ILE A 28 -7.12 -9.31 -3.14
N ILE A 29 -5.98 -9.02 -2.52
CA ILE A 29 -5.59 -7.70 -2.02
C ILE A 29 -4.25 -7.34 -2.66
N GLY A 30 -4.15 -6.17 -3.29
CA GLY A 30 -2.90 -5.54 -3.69
C GLY A 30 -2.48 -4.49 -2.66
N ILE A 31 -1.20 -4.42 -2.30
CA ILE A 31 -0.65 -3.48 -1.32
C ILE A 31 0.63 -2.83 -1.87
N ASP A 32 0.76 -1.53 -1.67
CA ASP A 32 1.97 -0.74 -1.98
C ASP A 32 2.16 0.41 -0.97
N GLU A 33 3.38 0.94 -0.85
CA GLU A 33 3.72 2.09 -0.01
C GLU A 33 4.27 3.30 -0.79
N VAL A 34 4.00 4.49 -0.26
CA VAL A 34 4.48 5.76 -0.83
C VAL A 34 5.10 6.63 0.27
N GLY A 35 6.22 7.27 -0.06
CA GLY A 35 6.92 8.18 0.84
C GLY A 35 7.91 7.50 1.77
N ARG A 36 8.31 6.26 1.47
CA ARG A 36 9.33 5.52 2.22
C ARG A 36 10.62 6.32 2.39
N GLY A 37 11.15 6.90 1.30
CA GLY A 37 12.38 7.71 1.29
C GLY A 37 12.20 9.22 1.44
N SER A 38 11.02 9.72 1.84
CA SER A 38 10.84 11.16 2.05
C SER A 38 11.51 11.64 3.33
N LEU A 39 12.13 12.82 3.29
CA LEU A 39 12.73 13.48 4.47
C LEU A 39 11.66 14.16 5.34
N ALA A 40 10.48 14.45 4.78
CA ALA A 40 9.38 15.10 5.47
C ALA A 40 8.03 14.44 5.18
N GLY A 41 7.13 14.55 6.15
CA GLY A 41 5.77 14.05 6.11
C GLY A 41 5.66 12.53 6.28
N PRO A 42 4.43 12.01 6.24
CA PRO A 42 4.14 10.64 6.61
C PRO A 42 4.57 9.63 5.55
N LEU A 43 4.72 8.37 5.98
CA LEU A 43 4.62 7.19 5.13
C LEU A 43 3.13 6.92 4.85
N CYS A 44 2.78 6.50 3.64
CA CYS A 44 1.43 6.07 3.30
C CYS A 44 1.46 4.64 2.78
N VAL A 45 0.63 3.75 3.31
CA VAL A 45 0.36 2.42 2.74
C VAL A 45 -1.04 2.44 2.14
N GLY A 46 -1.17 1.96 0.91
CA GLY A 46 -2.45 1.75 0.23
C GLY A 46 -2.72 0.27 0.05
N ALA A 47 -4.00 -0.09 0.09
CA ALA A 47 -4.45 -1.43 -0.24
C ALA A 47 -5.72 -1.38 -1.11
N CYS A 48 -5.83 -2.27 -2.08
CA CYS A 48 -6.99 -2.45 -2.94
C CYS A 48 -7.42 -3.93 -2.92
N LEU A 49 -8.68 -4.19 -2.60
CA LEU A 49 -9.28 -5.49 -2.40
C LEU A 49 -10.35 -5.74 -3.47
N VAL A 50 -10.38 -6.95 -4.01
CA VAL A 50 -11.39 -7.42 -4.96
C VAL A 50 -11.84 -8.83 -4.61
N ARG A 51 -13.12 -9.14 -4.78
CA ARG A 51 -13.63 -10.51 -4.71
C ARG A 51 -13.04 -11.33 -5.86
N ARG A 52 -12.56 -12.54 -5.58
CA ARG A 52 -11.92 -13.42 -6.57
C ARG A 52 -12.80 -13.66 -7.80
N LYS A 53 -14.10 -13.89 -7.61
CA LYS A 53 -15.06 -14.05 -8.71
C LYS A 53 -15.14 -12.82 -9.66
N ASN A 54 -14.84 -11.63 -9.15
CA ASN A 54 -14.86 -10.38 -9.93
C ASN A 54 -13.46 -9.98 -10.44
N ALA A 55 -12.40 -10.68 -10.03
CA ALA A 55 -11.02 -10.25 -10.26
C ALA A 55 -10.67 -10.16 -11.75
N ALA A 56 -11.18 -11.05 -12.59
CA ALA A 56 -10.95 -11.01 -14.04
C ALA A 56 -11.57 -9.76 -14.68
N GLY A 57 -12.82 -9.43 -14.34
CA GLY A 57 -13.50 -8.24 -14.83
C GLY A 57 -12.82 -6.96 -14.34
N PHE A 58 -12.45 -6.91 -13.07
CA PHE A 58 -11.74 -5.77 -12.51
C PHE A 58 -10.34 -5.60 -13.12
N ARG A 59 -9.61 -6.69 -13.38
CA ARG A 59 -8.33 -6.65 -14.10
C ARG A 59 -8.48 -6.06 -15.50
N LYS A 60 -9.55 -6.40 -16.23
CA LYS A 60 -9.85 -5.80 -17.55
C LYS A 60 -10.14 -4.30 -17.42
N LYS A 61 -10.89 -3.87 -16.40
CA LYS A 61 -11.15 -2.44 -16.12
C LYS A 61 -9.87 -1.66 -15.81
N LEU A 62 -8.91 -2.30 -15.16
CA LEU A 62 -7.59 -1.72 -14.87
C LEU A 62 -6.59 -1.87 -16.03
N ARG A 63 -7.01 -2.31 -17.23
CA ARG A 63 -6.11 -2.44 -18.38
C ARG A 63 -5.45 -1.09 -18.69
N GLY A 64 -4.12 -1.08 -18.73
CA GLY A 64 -3.35 0.14 -19.00
C GLY A 64 -2.98 0.95 -17.75
N ILE A 65 -3.39 0.53 -16.55
CA ILE A 65 -2.79 1.04 -15.31
C ILE A 65 -1.30 0.68 -15.31
N LYS A 66 -0.45 1.65 -14.95
CA LYS A 66 1.01 1.50 -14.85
C LYS A 66 1.48 2.02 -13.49
N ASP A 67 2.77 1.84 -13.18
CA ASP A 67 3.43 2.45 -12.01
C ASP A 67 3.04 3.93 -11.90
N SER A 68 2.56 4.30 -10.72
CA SER A 68 2.13 5.67 -10.40
C SER A 68 3.24 6.69 -10.68
N LYS A 69 4.52 6.33 -10.58
CA LYS A 69 5.69 7.19 -10.85
C LYS A 69 5.86 7.48 -12.34
N GLN A 70 5.46 6.55 -13.21
CA GLN A 70 5.52 6.70 -14.67
C GLN A 70 4.32 7.50 -15.23
N LEU A 71 3.29 7.71 -14.42
CA LEU A 71 2.10 8.46 -14.81
C LEU A 71 2.23 9.95 -14.49
N SER A 72 1.69 10.79 -15.39
CA SER A 72 1.51 12.21 -15.13
C SER A 72 0.52 12.43 -13.97
N PRO A 73 0.57 13.58 -13.27
CA PRO A 73 -0.40 13.90 -12.22
C PRO A 73 -1.85 13.80 -12.68
N LEU A 74 -2.14 14.21 -13.93
CA LEU A 74 -3.47 14.11 -14.53
C LEU A 74 -3.92 12.65 -14.69
N LYS A 75 -3.08 11.79 -15.27
CA LYS A 75 -3.37 10.35 -15.41
C LYS A 75 -3.54 9.66 -14.06
N ARG A 76 -2.74 10.03 -13.05
CA ARG A 76 -2.94 9.52 -11.67
C ARG A 76 -4.29 9.92 -11.09
N ALA A 77 -4.72 11.17 -11.32
CA ALA A 77 -6.02 11.65 -10.85
C ALA A 77 -7.19 10.94 -11.55
N GLU A 78 -7.05 10.65 -12.84
CA GLU A 78 -8.00 9.86 -13.61
C GLU A 78 -8.15 8.43 -13.05
N TRP A 79 -7.04 7.70 -12.88
CA TRP A 79 -7.07 6.36 -12.28
C TRP A 79 -7.61 6.37 -10.85
N PHE A 80 -7.26 7.37 -10.06
CA PHE A 80 -7.83 7.54 -8.71
C PHE A 80 -9.35 7.66 -8.78
N ARG A 81 -9.89 8.41 -9.75
CA ARG A 81 -11.34 8.54 -9.98
C ARG A 81 -11.95 7.19 -10.38
N ILE A 82 -11.37 6.50 -11.36
CA ILE A 82 -11.85 5.19 -11.85
C ILE A 82 -11.93 4.17 -10.70
N VAL A 83 -10.86 4.03 -9.90
CA VAL A 83 -10.84 3.09 -8.77
C VAL A 83 -11.84 3.51 -7.69
N SER A 84 -11.99 4.81 -7.43
CA SER A 84 -12.97 5.33 -6.48
C SER A 84 -14.42 5.06 -6.91
N GLU A 85 -14.73 5.21 -8.20
CA GLU A 85 -16.05 4.91 -8.75
C GLU A 85 -16.35 3.41 -8.73
N ALA A 86 -15.37 2.56 -9.07
CA ALA A 86 -15.51 1.12 -8.93
C ALA A 86 -15.77 0.71 -7.47
N ALA A 87 -15.14 1.38 -6.51
CA ALA A 87 -15.38 1.16 -5.09
C ALA A 87 -16.80 1.56 -4.67
N LYS A 88 -17.32 2.69 -5.16
CA LYS A 88 -18.73 3.10 -4.93
C LYS A 88 -19.73 2.07 -5.47
N ARG A 89 -19.39 1.41 -6.59
CA ARG A 89 -20.17 0.32 -7.20
C ARG A 89 -19.96 -1.04 -6.55
N LYS A 90 -19.19 -1.11 -5.44
CA LYS A 90 -18.86 -2.35 -4.72
C LYS A 90 -18.12 -3.39 -5.58
N GLU A 91 -17.44 -2.95 -6.64
CA GLU A 91 -16.63 -3.83 -7.48
C GLU A 91 -15.28 -4.13 -6.85
N CYS A 92 -14.74 -3.16 -6.11
CA CYS A 92 -13.54 -3.28 -5.29
C CYS A 92 -13.71 -2.50 -3.98
N GLU A 93 -12.72 -2.57 -3.10
CA GLU A 93 -12.61 -1.73 -1.92
C GLU A 93 -11.17 -1.27 -1.78
N TRP A 94 -10.92 -0.07 -1.28
CA TRP A 94 -9.56 0.38 -1.02
C TRP A 94 -9.47 1.16 0.28
N ARG A 95 -8.28 1.14 0.88
CA ARG A 95 -7.96 1.87 2.12
C ARG A 95 -6.55 2.41 2.06
N THR A 96 -6.32 3.49 2.80
CA THR A 96 -4.99 4.01 3.06
C THR A 96 -4.74 4.19 4.56
N VAL A 97 -3.47 4.09 4.94
CA VAL A 97 -2.97 4.33 6.29
C VAL A 97 -1.76 5.24 6.22
N PHE A 98 -1.80 6.33 6.99
CA PHE A 98 -0.63 7.17 7.21
C PHE A 98 0.06 6.79 8.52
N VAL A 99 1.40 6.88 8.51
CA VAL A 99 2.24 6.86 9.71
C VAL A 99 3.07 8.13 9.73
N SER A 100 2.96 8.90 10.79
CA SER A 100 3.61 10.20 10.92
C SER A 100 5.13 10.07 11.03
N GLU A 101 5.82 11.14 10.65
CA GLU A 101 7.27 11.30 10.81
C GLU A 101 7.73 11.05 12.26
N LYS A 102 6.93 11.45 13.26
CA LYS A 102 7.25 11.26 14.69
C LYS A 102 7.33 9.79 15.07
N ILE A 103 6.35 8.99 14.66
CA ILE A 103 6.33 7.54 14.94
C ILE A 103 7.47 6.85 14.16
N ILE A 104 7.76 7.31 12.94
CA ILE A 104 8.89 6.79 12.15
C ILE A 104 10.22 7.07 12.85
N ASP A 105 10.42 8.28 13.37
CA ASP A 105 11.62 8.64 14.12
C ASP A 105 11.75 7.83 15.42
N GLU A 106 10.64 7.54 16.10
CA GLU A 106 10.61 6.83 17.38
C GLU A 106 10.80 5.31 17.24
N LYS A 107 10.06 4.67 16.34
CA LYS A 107 10.01 3.20 16.22
C LYS A 107 10.81 2.65 15.04
N GLY A 108 11.28 3.52 14.14
CA GLY A 108 11.94 3.14 12.91
C GLY A 108 10.98 2.78 11.77
N LEU A 109 11.45 3.01 10.55
CA LEU A 109 10.67 2.86 9.32
C LEU A 109 10.17 1.42 9.10
N SER A 110 11.02 0.41 9.35
CA SER A 110 10.66 -1.00 9.12
C SER A 110 9.54 -1.47 10.04
N PHE A 111 9.55 -1.05 11.30
CA PHE A 111 8.45 -1.32 12.24
C PHE A 111 7.16 -0.64 11.78
N CYS A 112 7.25 0.65 11.46
CA CYS A 112 6.11 1.45 11.00
C CYS A 112 5.45 0.86 9.75
N LEU A 113 6.24 0.34 8.80
CA LEU A 113 5.73 -0.24 7.58
C LEU A 113 4.94 -1.53 7.85
N ARG A 114 5.46 -2.43 8.70
CA ARG A 114 4.75 -3.66 9.10
C ARG A 114 3.43 -3.34 9.80
N GLU A 115 3.45 -2.39 10.74
CA GLU A 115 2.25 -1.95 11.46
C GLU A 115 1.23 -1.29 10.52
N ALA A 116 1.68 -0.48 9.57
CA ALA A 116 0.81 0.15 8.58
C ALA A 116 0.11 -0.88 7.68
N ILE A 117 0.83 -1.94 7.26
CA ILE A 117 0.27 -3.05 6.49
C ILE A 117 -0.76 -3.83 7.31
N ALA A 118 -0.43 -4.17 8.56
CA ALA A 118 -1.39 -4.82 9.45
C ALA A 118 -2.65 -3.97 9.67
N LYS A 119 -2.47 -2.65 9.83
CA LYS A 119 -3.56 -1.69 10.03
C LYS A 119 -4.41 -1.51 8.78
N VAL A 120 -3.83 -1.47 7.59
CA VAL A 120 -4.61 -1.30 6.34
C VAL A 120 -5.44 -2.55 6.05
N LEU A 121 -4.91 -3.74 6.31
CA LEU A 121 -5.64 -5.01 6.22
C LEU A 121 -6.83 -5.05 7.19
N ARG A 122 -6.63 -4.57 8.43
CA ARG A 122 -7.71 -4.46 9.43
C ARG A 122 -8.81 -3.48 8.98
N LYS A 123 -8.44 -2.34 8.39
CA LYS A 123 -9.39 -1.35 7.83
C LYS A 123 -10.20 -1.88 6.65
N LEU A 124 -9.68 -2.88 5.94
CA LEU A 124 -10.39 -3.63 4.89
C LEU A 124 -11.22 -4.78 5.44
N HIS A 125 -11.22 -5.00 6.76
CA HIS A 125 -11.83 -6.17 7.42
C HIS A 125 -11.36 -7.50 6.81
N ALA A 126 -10.09 -7.55 6.34
CA ALA A 126 -9.53 -8.69 5.65
C ALA A 126 -9.33 -9.88 6.61
N LYS A 127 -9.99 -11.00 6.32
CA LYS A 127 -9.85 -12.24 7.08
C LYS A 127 -8.67 -13.06 6.55
N PRO A 128 -7.64 -13.38 7.37
CA PRO A 128 -6.40 -13.95 6.85
C PRO A 128 -6.54 -15.23 6.02
N ARG A 129 -7.43 -16.15 6.42
CA ARG A 129 -7.68 -17.41 5.69
C ARG A 129 -8.46 -17.23 4.37
N ALA A 130 -9.15 -16.11 4.19
CA ALA A 130 -9.99 -15.84 3.02
C ALA A 130 -9.31 -14.91 1.99
N CYS A 131 -8.09 -14.44 2.25
CA CYS A 131 -7.45 -13.41 1.43
C CYS A 131 -6.12 -13.91 0.85
N LYS A 132 -5.92 -13.69 -0.45
CA LYS A 132 -4.61 -13.68 -1.10
C LYS A 132 -4.05 -12.25 -1.09
N VAL A 133 -2.87 -12.02 -0.52
CA VAL A 133 -2.23 -10.71 -0.45
C VAL A 133 -1.05 -10.64 -1.42
N LEU A 134 -1.07 -9.67 -2.32
CA LEU A 134 -0.02 -9.37 -3.29
C LEU A 134 0.62 -8.03 -2.88
N LEU A 135 1.92 -8.01 -2.64
CA LEU A 135 2.63 -6.85 -2.11
C LEU A 135 3.74 -6.39 -3.06
N ASP A 136 3.95 -5.08 -3.16
CA ASP A 136 5.06 -4.53 -3.94
C ASP A 136 6.42 -4.66 -3.23
N GLY A 137 7.47 -4.87 -4.02
CA GLY A 137 8.85 -4.70 -3.61
C GLY A 137 9.34 -5.74 -2.61
N GLY A 138 9.51 -5.32 -1.35
CA GLY A 138 10.15 -6.13 -0.29
C GLY A 138 9.35 -6.15 1.01
N ILE A 139 8.07 -5.83 0.96
CA ILE A 139 7.20 -5.76 2.14
C ILE A 139 6.43 -7.08 2.31
N MET A 140 6.01 -7.36 3.54
CA MET A 140 5.26 -8.58 3.88
C MET A 140 4.04 -8.26 4.73
N ALA A 141 2.98 -9.05 4.54
CA ALA A 141 1.80 -9.05 5.40
C ALA A 141 2.07 -9.85 6.69
N PRO A 142 1.23 -9.69 7.75
CA PRO A 142 1.34 -10.50 8.95
C PRO A 142 1.32 -12.00 8.63
N ARG A 143 2.07 -12.80 9.41
CA ARG A 143 2.22 -14.26 9.19
C ARG A 143 0.90 -15.04 9.13
N ALA A 144 -0.16 -14.52 9.75
CA ALA A 144 -1.50 -15.10 9.69
C ALA A 144 -2.08 -15.17 8.26
N PHE A 145 -1.63 -14.28 7.35
CA PHE A 145 -1.99 -14.32 5.93
C PHE A 145 -1.09 -15.32 5.21
N LEU A 146 -1.53 -16.58 5.20
CA LEU A 146 -0.77 -17.70 4.62
C LEU A 146 -0.62 -17.56 3.09
N PHE A 147 -1.62 -17.00 2.43
CA PHE A 147 -1.60 -16.76 0.97
C PHE A 147 -1.06 -15.37 0.67
N GLN A 148 0.23 -15.15 0.88
CA GLN A 148 0.85 -13.87 0.51
C GLN A 148 2.00 -14.06 -0.47
N GLN A 149 2.21 -13.08 -1.33
CA GLN A 149 3.30 -13.05 -2.29
C GLN A 149 3.82 -11.62 -2.42
N THR A 150 5.12 -11.46 -2.22
CA THR A 150 5.82 -10.21 -2.51
C THR A 150 6.36 -10.27 -3.94
N ILE A 151 6.17 -9.19 -4.70
CA ILE A 151 6.49 -9.12 -6.13
C ILE A 151 7.37 -7.91 -6.36
N ILE A 152 8.58 -8.13 -6.86
CA ILE A 152 9.50 -7.06 -7.24
C ILE A 152 8.86 -6.26 -8.37
N ARG A 153 8.73 -4.93 -8.20
CA ARG A 153 8.02 -4.04 -9.13
C ARG A 153 6.62 -4.58 -9.45
N GLY A 154 5.90 -4.99 -8.41
CA GLY A 154 4.54 -5.45 -8.49
C GLY A 154 3.58 -4.37 -8.97
N ASP A 155 3.88 -3.10 -8.69
CA ASP A 155 3.13 -1.95 -9.21
C ASP A 155 3.21 -1.81 -10.75
N GLU A 156 4.27 -2.31 -11.38
CA GLU A 156 4.40 -2.36 -12.84
C GLU A 156 3.64 -3.54 -13.48
N ASN A 157 3.53 -4.67 -12.76
CA ASN A 157 3.13 -5.96 -13.33
C ASN A 157 1.77 -6.48 -12.85
N VAL A 158 1.28 -6.00 -11.70
CA VAL A 158 0.05 -6.46 -11.08
C VAL A 158 -0.92 -5.29 -10.97
N PRO A 159 -1.99 -5.25 -11.80
CA PRO A 159 -2.92 -4.12 -11.83
C PRO A 159 -3.54 -3.76 -10.48
N LEU A 160 -3.75 -4.75 -9.60
CA LEU A 160 -4.30 -4.53 -8.27
C LEU A 160 -3.30 -3.83 -7.32
N ILE A 161 -2.00 -4.16 -7.43
CA ILE A 161 -0.93 -3.44 -6.71
C ILE A 161 -0.81 -2.03 -7.28
N ALA A 162 -0.83 -1.87 -8.60
CA ALA A 162 -0.82 -0.56 -9.26
C ALA A 162 -1.99 0.33 -8.79
N ALA A 163 -3.19 -0.24 -8.64
CA ALA A 163 -4.34 0.48 -8.09
C ALA A 163 -4.06 0.93 -6.64
N ALA A 164 -3.56 0.05 -5.78
CA ALA A 164 -3.17 0.39 -4.41
C ALA A 164 -2.11 1.51 -4.37
N SER A 165 -1.10 1.43 -5.24
CA SER A 165 -0.05 2.44 -5.44
C SER A 165 -0.64 3.81 -5.76
N ILE A 166 -1.54 3.89 -6.75
CA ILE A 166 -2.19 5.14 -7.14
C ILE A 166 -3.02 5.71 -5.98
N MET A 167 -3.79 4.87 -5.28
CA MET A 167 -4.60 5.32 -4.15
C MET A 167 -3.72 5.88 -3.03
N ALA A 168 -2.61 5.24 -2.70
CA ALA A 168 -1.65 5.76 -1.73
C ALA A 168 -1.00 7.06 -2.23
N LYS A 169 -0.53 7.08 -3.48
CA LYS A 169 0.23 8.18 -4.08
C LYS A 169 -0.58 9.47 -4.14
N VAL A 170 -1.78 9.42 -4.70
CA VAL A 170 -2.64 10.60 -4.84
C VAL A 170 -3.09 11.09 -3.46
N THR A 171 -3.43 10.18 -2.54
CA THR A 171 -3.84 10.56 -1.18
C THR A 171 -2.70 11.24 -0.42
N ARG A 172 -1.48 10.71 -0.50
CA ARG A 172 -0.29 11.30 0.12
C ARG A 172 0.13 12.61 -0.53
N ASP A 173 0.12 12.70 -1.86
CA ASP A 173 0.50 13.93 -2.55
C ASP A 173 -0.44 15.08 -2.20
N ARG A 174 -1.77 14.81 -2.11
CA ARG A 174 -2.75 15.79 -1.62
C ARG A 174 -2.47 16.22 -0.17
N TYR A 175 -2.04 15.29 0.70
CA TYR A 175 -1.61 15.62 2.06
C TYR A 175 -0.41 16.58 2.04
N MET A 176 0.62 16.29 1.24
CA MET A 176 1.82 17.12 1.16
C MET A 176 1.54 18.51 0.58
N VAL A 177 0.62 18.63 -0.39
CA VAL A 177 0.18 19.94 -0.92
C VAL A 177 -0.53 20.76 0.16
N ARG A 178 -1.39 20.13 0.98
CA ARG A 178 -2.00 20.83 2.12
C ARG A 178 -0.95 21.24 3.16
N LEU A 179 0.04 20.38 3.41
CA LEU A 179 1.11 20.65 4.34
C LEU A 179 1.96 21.85 3.92
N ALA A 180 2.21 22.00 2.61
CA ALA A 180 2.97 23.11 2.04
C ALA A 180 2.36 24.48 2.37
N LYS A 181 1.03 24.57 2.53
CA LYS A 181 0.37 25.83 2.94
C LYS A 181 0.82 26.33 4.31
N ARG A 182 1.18 25.41 5.21
CA ARG A 182 1.67 25.70 6.58
C ARG A 182 3.19 25.84 6.64
N TYR A 183 3.91 25.28 5.68
CA TYR A 183 5.37 25.24 5.62
C TYR A 183 5.82 25.67 4.22
N GLN A 184 5.52 26.92 3.88
CA GLN A 184 5.63 27.47 2.52
C GLN A 184 7.08 27.53 2.04
N GLU A 185 8.02 27.63 2.99
CA GLU A 185 9.45 27.80 2.79
C GLU A 185 10.12 26.55 2.21
N TYR A 186 9.47 25.39 2.36
CA TYR A 186 10.07 24.08 2.09
C TYR A 186 9.69 23.48 0.73
N GLY A 187 8.71 24.02 -0.01
CA GLY A 187 8.35 23.52 -1.35
C GLY A 187 7.72 22.11 -1.39
N PHE A 188 7.02 21.71 -0.31
CA PHE A 188 6.43 20.37 -0.19
C PHE A 188 5.33 20.07 -1.23
N ASP A 189 4.68 21.09 -1.77
CA ASP A 189 3.72 21.02 -2.86
C ASP A 189 4.35 20.57 -4.18
N SER A 190 5.66 20.74 -4.35
CA SER A 190 6.40 20.30 -5.52
C SER A 190 7.01 18.91 -5.30
N HIS A 191 8.01 18.79 -4.41
CA HIS A 191 8.78 17.56 -4.23
C HIS A 191 8.19 16.60 -3.17
N LYS A 192 7.02 16.90 -2.59
CA LYS A 192 6.28 15.97 -1.70
C LYS A 192 7.09 15.41 -0.53
N GLY A 193 8.04 16.21 -0.03
CA GLY A 193 8.93 15.85 1.07
C GLY A 193 10.14 14.98 0.70
N TYR A 194 10.36 14.63 -0.59
CA TYR A 194 11.56 13.92 -1.02
C TYR A 194 12.81 14.82 -0.98
N GLY A 195 13.98 14.22 -0.75
CA GLY A 195 15.26 14.92 -0.58
C GLY A 195 15.87 15.46 -1.88
N THR A 196 15.19 16.42 -2.51
CA THR A 196 15.69 17.11 -3.71
C THR A 196 16.70 18.20 -3.35
N ARG A 197 17.46 18.70 -4.34
CA ARG A 197 18.36 19.85 -4.16
C ARG A 197 17.61 21.06 -3.55
N LYS A 198 16.38 21.33 -4.02
CA LYS A 198 15.52 22.40 -3.49
C LYS A 198 15.17 22.18 -2.02
N HIS A 199 14.84 20.95 -1.65
CA HIS A 199 14.51 20.62 -0.26
C HIS A 199 15.70 20.82 0.69
N TYR A 200 16.90 20.37 0.29
CA TYR A 200 18.11 20.60 1.09
C TYR A 200 18.52 22.07 1.16
N ALA A 201 18.28 22.86 0.10
CA ALA A 201 18.49 24.31 0.14
C ALA A 201 17.56 24.98 1.17
N ALA A 202 16.27 24.62 1.19
CA ALA A 202 15.33 25.09 2.20
C ALA A 202 15.74 24.67 3.62
N LEU A 203 16.20 23.43 3.81
CA LEU A 203 16.71 22.96 5.10
C LEU A 203 17.92 23.78 5.59
N ARG A 204 18.85 24.16 4.70
CA ARG A 204 19.98 25.04 5.07
C ARG A 204 19.53 26.44 5.45
N LYS A 205 18.55 27.00 4.73
CA LYS A 205 18.09 28.37 4.94
C LYS A 205 17.17 28.52 6.15
N TYR A 206 16.27 27.56 6.39
CA TYR A 206 15.19 27.68 7.38
C TYR A 206 15.27 26.64 8.50
N GLY A 207 16.26 25.74 8.47
CA GLY A 207 16.43 24.69 9.46
C GLY A 207 15.40 23.55 9.36
N ILE A 208 15.46 22.63 10.32
CA ILE A 208 14.58 21.45 10.38
C ILE A 208 13.24 21.83 11.03
N SER A 209 12.13 21.65 10.31
CA SER A 209 10.78 21.86 10.87
C SER A 209 10.20 20.62 11.58
N LYS A 210 9.07 20.80 12.27
CA LYS A 210 8.35 19.75 13.02
C LYS A 210 7.87 18.56 12.18
N VAL A 211 7.81 18.69 10.86
CA VAL A 211 7.30 17.66 9.94
C VAL A 211 8.39 16.87 9.22
N HIS A 212 9.66 17.13 9.56
CA HIS A 212 10.80 16.36 9.06
C HIS A 212 11.04 15.11 9.92
N ARG A 213 11.49 14.04 9.26
CA ARG A 213 12.00 12.82 9.89
C ARG A 213 13.43 13.07 10.32
N LYS A 214 13.64 13.46 11.57
CA LYS A 214 14.95 13.82 12.12
C LYS A 214 15.94 12.67 12.03
N SER A 215 15.46 11.43 12.14
CA SER A 215 16.27 10.22 12.00
C SER A 215 16.89 10.07 10.60
N PHE A 216 16.28 10.67 9.56
CA PHE A 216 16.76 10.60 8.17
C PHE A 216 17.73 11.74 7.83
N LEU A 217 17.81 12.77 8.69
CA LEU A 217 18.63 13.96 8.49
C LEU A 217 19.93 13.94 9.32
N LYS A 218 20.33 12.81 9.90
CA LYS A 218 21.54 12.71 10.74
C LYS A 218 22.80 13.25 10.04
N LYS A 219 23.06 12.82 8.79
CA LYS A 219 24.21 13.28 8.01
C LYS A 219 24.18 14.79 7.73
N PHE A 220 22.99 15.32 7.43
CA PHE A 220 22.78 16.75 7.22
C PHE A 220 23.05 17.56 8.50
N ARG A 221 22.70 17.05 9.68
CA ARG A 221 22.98 17.73 10.95
C ARG A 221 24.47 17.79 11.24
N ILE A 222 25.19 16.71 11.00
CA ILE A 222 26.65 16.62 11.21
C ILE A 222 27.39 17.59 10.27
N SER A 223 26.94 17.76 9.03
CA SER A 223 27.61 18.64 8.05
C SER A 223 27.35 20.13 8.24
N ASN A 224 26.44 20.53 9.14
CA ASN A 224 26.08 21.94 9.39
C ASN A 224 26.24 22.34 10.86
N THR A 225 26.91 21.51 11.66
CA THR A 225 27.50 21.84 12.96
C THR A 225 28.98 21.96 12.78
#